data_AF-A0A1G1K114-F1
#
_entry.id   AF-A0A1G1K114-F1
#
_cell.length_a   1.000
_cell.length_b   1.000
_cell.length_c   1.000
_cell.angle_alpha   90.00
_cell.angle_beta   90.00
_cell.angle_gamma   90.00
#
_symmetry.space_group_name_H-M   'P 1'
#
loop_
_entity.id
_entity.type
_entity.pdbx_description
1 polymer ?
#
loop_
_entity_poly.entity_id
_entity_poly.type
_entity_poly.pdbx_seq_one_letter_code
_entity_poly.pdbx_strand_id
1 'polypeptide(L)'
;MGWLSPAAVTRQRAWVLLAAAFLLVFGSYGLGVQIVSSQGLYIRASYLPGELPFDPKSLEWEKATPMVLPLSGQIVTRPTLPDPTIKGLTVRSLHNGTELVFLLEWQDPTKNDRLTPGTFRDGAALAFPLGDAPAFFCMGQLDHYLNIWHWKADWQTDIERRKASEAERKAKSAEGEVRRFEVIPRRASSVEDLLGGGFSTLTSKRGQGTIQGNALWEQGRWRVVFKRPMETRDPDNDATFGPGRMQTIAFAVWNGENKERNGQKAIAPWLQLMLDPIPPEAKQG
;
A
#
# COMPACT_ATOMS: atom_id res chain seq x y z
N MET A 1 -61.23 50.78 -5.29
CA MET A 1 -59.96 50.72 -6.06
C MET A 1 -58.96 49.96 -5.20
N GLY A 2 -58.33 48.85 -5.59
CA GLY A 2 -58.37 48.08 -6.82
C GLY A 2 -58.15 46.59 -6.51
N TRP A 3 -58.82 45.73 -7.26
CA TRP A 3 -58.66 44.29 -7.19
C TRP A 3 -57.39 43.92 -7.97
N LEU A 4 -56.42 43.29 -7.31
CA LEU A 4 -55.21 42.78 -7.96
C LEU A 4 -55.58 41.63 -8.91
N SER A 5 -55.17 41.72 -10.17
CA SER A 5 -55.41 40.71 -11.20
C SER A 5 -54.79 39.35 -10.81
N PRO A 6 -55.47 38.22 -11.10
CA PRO A 6 -55.05 36.88 -10.65
C PRO A 6 -53.60 36.50 -11.02
N ALA A 7 -53.09 36.99 -12.15
CA ALA A 7 -51.71 36.75 -12.61
C ALA A 7 -50.62 37.36 -11.69
N ALA A 8 -50.93 38.47 -10.99
CA ALA A 8 -49.99 39.10 -10.06
C ALA A 8 -49.82 38.25 -8.78
N VAL A 9 -50.90 37.62 -8.32
CA VAL A 9 -50.90 36.72 -7.16
C VAL A 9 -50.08 35.46 -7.44
N THR A 10 -50.16 34.89 -8.65
CA THR A 10 -49.39 33.71 -9.04
C THR A 10 -47.89 34.00 -9.13
N ARG A 11 -47.51 35.17 -9.65
CA ARG A 11 -46.10 35.60 -9.73
C ARG A 11 -45.52 35.85 -8.33
N GLN A 12 -46.30 36.46 -7.44
CA GLN A 12 -45.91 36.69 -6.05
C GLN A 12 -45.74 35.36 -5.28
N ARG A 13 -46.62 34.38 -5.50
CA ARG A 13 -46.48 33.02 -4.94
C ARG A 13 -45.22 32.31 -5.46
N ALA A 14 -44.90 32.44 -6.75
CA ALA A 14 -43.69 31.88 -7.32
C ALA A 14 -42.42 32.49 -6.72
N TRP A 15 -42.37 33.80 -6.52
CA TRP A 15 -41.25 34.47 -5.86
C TRP A 15 -41.11 34.10 -4.39
N VAL A 16 -42.22 33.92 -3.66
CA VAL A 16 -42.20 33.44 -2.27
C VAL A 16 -41.68 32.00 -2.19
N LEU A 17 -42.08 31.12 -3.10
CA LEU A 17 -41.58 29.75 -3.15
C LEU A 17 -40.09 29.69 -3.51
N LEU A 18 -39.63 30.52 -4.46
CA LEU A 18 -38.21 30.61 -4.80
C LEU A 18 -37.37 31.19 -3.66
N ALA A 19 -37.87 32.22 -2.97
CA ALA A 19 -37.20 32.78 -1.79
C ALA A 19 -37.14 31.79 -0.63
N ALA A 20 -38.22 31.02 -0.39
CA ALA A 20 -38.25 29.97 0.62
C ALA A 20 -37.27 28.82 0.28
N ALA A 21 -37.19 28.40 -0.98
CA ALA A 21 -36.23 27.40 -1.43
C ALA A 21 -34.78 27.90 -1.29
N PHE A 22 -34.53 29.17 -1.63
CA PHE A 22 -33.21 29.79 -1.47
C PHE A 22 -32.81 29.89 0.01
N LEU A 23 -33.73 30.27 0.90
CA LEU A 23 -33.52 30.30 2.35
C LEU A 23 -33.29 28.90 2.95
N LEU A 24 -33.94 27.86 2.41
CA LEU A 24 -33.69 26.46 2.82
C LEU A 24 -32.29 26.00 2.42
N VAL A 25 -31.85 26.31 1.20
CA VAL A 25 -30.51 25.97 0.71
C VAL A 25 -29.44 26.78 1.45
N PHE A 26 -29.62 28.09 1.62
CA PHE A 26 -28.67 28.92 2.37
C PHE A 26 -28.66 28.59 3.87
N GLY A 27 -29.83 28.25 4.42
CA GLY A 27 -29.99 27.79 5.80
C GLY A 27 -29.32 26.45 6.06
N SER A 28 -29.30 25.53 5.08
CA SER A 28 -28.56 24.27 5.21
C SER A 28 -27.04 24.48 5.19
N TYR A 29 -26.52 25.47 4.45
CA TYR A 29 -25.12 25.92 4.57
C TYR A 29 -24.81 26.53 5.94
N GLY A 30 -25.74 27.29 6.53
CA GLY A 30 -25.60 27.90 7.86
C GLY A 30 -25.67 26.91 9.04
N LEU A 31 -26.33 25.76 8.85
CA LEU A 31 -26.45 24.68 9.86
C LEU A 31 -25.26 23.72 9.86
N GLY A 32 -24.23 23.98 9.06
CA GLY A 32 -23.06 23.10 8.99
C GLY A 32 -23.38 21.71 8.45
N VAL A 33 -24.45 21.57 7.65
CA VAL A 33 -24.76 20.33 6.95
C VAL A 33 -23.68 20.14 5.91
N GLN A 34 -22.63 19.39 6.29
CA GLN A 34 -21.59 18.97 5.39
C GLN A 34 -22.26 18.21 4.25
N ILE A 35 -22.08 18.67 3.01
CA ILE A 35 -22.40 17.85 1.84
C ILE A 35 -21.38 16.72 1.86
N VAL A 36 -21.74 15.63 2.54
CA VAL A 36 -20.92 14.43 2.58
C VAL A 36 -21.10 13.75 1.22
N SER A 37 -20.17 14.02 0.31
CA SER A 37 -19.98 13.13 -0.83
C SER A 37 -19.42 11.82 -0.29
N SER A 38 -20.17 10.73 -0.42
CA SER A 38 -19.64 9.38 -0.20
C SER A 38 -18.69 9.06 -1.36
N GLN A 39 -17.51 9.66 -1.38
CA GLN A 39 -16.42 9.14 -2.20
C GLN A 39 -15.99 7.83 -1.54
N GLY A 40 -16.00 6.75 -2.31
CA GLY A 40 -15.54 5.45 -1.83
C GLY A 40 -14.10 5.55 -1.32
N LEU A 41 -13.79 4.87 -0.22
CA LEU A 41 -12.44 4.79 0.33
C LEU A 41 -11.63 3.79 -0.53
N TYR A 42 -11.12 4.23 -1.68
CA TYR A 42 -10.26 3.43 -2.55
C TYR A 42 -8.83 3.98 -2.60
N ILE A 43 -7.87 3.06 -2.63
CA ILE A 43 -6.47 3.35 -2.96
C ILE A 43 -6.39 3.43 -4.47
N ARG A 44 -5.85 4.53 -5.00
CA ARG A 44 -5.73 4.74 -6.44
C ARG A 44 -4.30 4.47 -6.87
N ALA A 45 -4.14 3.55 -7.83
CA ALA A 45 -2.90 3.42 -8.59
C ALA A 45 -3.03 4.30 -9.84
N SER A 46 -2.40 5.48 -9.79
CA SER A 46 -2.48 6.44 -10.89
C SER A 46 -1.65 5.96 -12.09
N TYR A 47 -2.14 6.17 -13.30
CA TYR A 47 -1.37 5.89 -14.50
C TYR A 47 -0.23 6.91 -14.67
N LEU A 48 1.00 6.42 -14.85
CA LEU A 48 2.19 7.20 -15.15
C LEU A 48 2.92 6.53 -16.32
N PRO A 49 2.97 7.15 -17.52
CA PRO A 49 3.71 6.57 -18.64
C PRO A 49 5.23 6.55 -18.37
N GLY A 50 5.92 5.54 -18.92
CA GLY A 50 7.38 5.41 -18.82
C GLY A 50 7.85 4.58 -17.62
N GLU A 51 9.06 4.88 -17.13
CA GLU A 51 9.67 4.16 -16.02
C GLU A 51 9.05 4.56 -14.67
N LEU A 52 8.63 3.56 -13.89
CA LEU A 52 8.08 3.78 -12.55
C LEU A 52 9.18 3.91 -11.50
N PRO A 53 9.00 4.79 -10.49
CA PRO A 53 10.01 5.05 -9.49
C PRO A 53 10.29 3.83 -8.61
N PHE A 54 11.57 3.57 -8.38
CA PHE A 54 12.05 2.57 -7.41
C PHE A 54 12.75 3.21 -6.20
N ASP A 55 13.12 4.49 -6.30
CA ASP A 55 13.65 5.27 -5.18
C ASP A 55 12.50 5.75 -4.29
N PRO A 56 12.51 5.48 -2.96
CA PRO A 56 11.52 6.03 -2.03
C PRO A 56 11.50 7.56 -1.92
N LYS A 57 12.52 8.27 -2.45
CA LYS A 57 12.62 9.75 -2.46
C LYS A 57 12.28 10.40 -3.80
N SER A 58 11.92 9.62 -4.81
CA SER A 58 11.58 10.13 -6.14
C SER A 58 10.42 11.15 -6.09
N LEU A 59 10.49 12.18 -6.95
CA LEU A 59 9.46 13.22 -7.04
C LEU A 59 8.19 12.73 -7.76
N GLU A 60 8.31 11.65 -8.55
CA GLU A 60 7.20 11.02 -9.25
C GLU A 60 6.10 10.55 -8.30
N TRP A 61 6.42 10.29 -7.03
CA TRP A 61 5.43 9.96 -6.00
C TRP A 61 4.42 11.08 -5.74
N GLU A 62 4.73 12.34 -6.06
CA GLU A 62 3.78 13.46 -5.97
C GLU A 62 2.62 13.34 -6.96
N LYS A 63 2.79 12.55 -8.03
CA LYS A 63 1.74 12.26 -9.03
C LYS A 63 0.72 11.24 -8.54
N ALA A 64 1.00 10.53 -7.45
CA ALA A 64 0.07 9.59 -6.83
C ALA A 64 -0.68 10.26 -5.68
N THR A 65 -1.99 10.01 -5.59
CA THR A 65 -2.79 10.48 -4.46
C THR A 65 -2.43 9.68 -3.20
N PRO A 66 -1.99 10.34 -2.11
CA PRO A 66 -1.74 9.65 -0.85
C PRO A 66 -3.05 9.21 -0.20
N MET A 67 -3.06 7.99 0.31
CA MET A 67 -4.14 7.46 1.13
C MET A 67 -3.60 7.15 2.52
N VAL A 68 -4.18 7.75 3.56
CA VAL A 68 -3.81 7.47 4.95
C VAL A 68 -4.76 6.42 5.51
N LEU A 69 -4.21 5.28 5.89
CA LEU A 69 -4.94 4.14 6.42
C LEU A 69 -4.76 4.08 7.94
N PRO A 70 -5.85 4.07 8.73
CA PRO A 70 -5.75 3.74 10.14
C PRO A 70 -5.41 2.25 10.28
N LEU A 71 -4.48 1.94 11.17
CA LEU A 71 -4.09 0.57 11.49
C LEU A 71 -4.64 0.15 12.84
N SER A 72 -5.12 -1.09 12.91
CA SER A 72 -5.60 -1.72 14.13
C SER A 72 -4.79 -2.95 14.47
N GLY A 73 -4.91 -3.42 15.71
CA GLY A 73 -4.25 -4.61 16.18
C GLY A 73 -4.91 -5.89 15.69
N GLN A 74 -4.12 -6.93 15.40
CA GLN A 74 -4.66 -8.26 15.19
C GLN A 74 -5.13 -8.87 16.52
N ILE A 75 -6.42 -9.23 16.59
CA ILE A 75 -7.06 -9.78 17.81
C ILE A 75 -7.70 -11.17 17.63
N VAL A 76 -7.61 -11.75 16.43
CA VAL A 76 -8.33 -13.00 16.10
C VAL A 76 -7.60 -14.25 16.63
N THR A 77 -6.27 -14.24 16.63
CA THR A 77 -5.47 -15.42 16.99
C THR A 77 -4.45 -15.09 18.05
N ARG A 78 -4.24 -16.00 18.99
CA ARG A 78 -3.21 -15.83 20.02
C ARG A 78 -1.82 -16.08 19.45
N PRO A 79 -0.79 -15.32 19.91
CA PRO A 79 -0.90 -14.19 20.82
C PRO A 79 -1.45 -12.94 20.11
N THR A 80 -2.40 -12.26 20.74
CA THR A 80 -3.05 -11.05 20.19
C THR A 80 -2.17 -9.82 20.42
N LEU A 81 -2.35 -8.79 19.59
CA LEU A 81 -1.77 -7.47 19.77
C LEU A 81 -2.88 -6.42 19.62
N PRO A 82 -3.70 -6.16 20.65
CA PRO A 82 -4.85 -5.25 20.53
C PRO A 82 -4.44 -3.80 20.23
N ASP A 83 -3.30 -3.38 20.78
CA ASP A 83 -2.78 -2.02 20.68
C ASP A 83 -1.41 -2.04 19.99
N PRO A 84 -1.34 -2.00 18.64
CA PRO A 84 -0.07 -2.01 17.91
C PRO A 84 0.63 -0.65 18.04
N THR A 85 1.95 -0.58 17.99
CA THR A 85 2.64 0.73 18.12
C THR A 85 2.42 1.61 16.89
N ILE A 86 2.32 1.02 15.71
CA ILE A 86 2.13 1.74 14.45
C ILE A 86 0.62 1.91 14.20
N LYS A 87 0.15 3.16 14.16
CA LYS A 87 -1.28 3.52 14.08
C LYS A 87 -1.76 3.95 12.70
N GLY A 88 -0.83 4.30 11.81
CA GLY A 88 -1.16 4.86 10.51
C GLY A 88 -0.16 4.48 9.46
N LEU A 89 -0.67 4.22 8.26
CA LEU A 89 0.11 3.88 7.08
C LEU A 89 -0.32 4.78 5.93
N THR A 90 0.61 5.53 5.35
CA THR A 90 0.37 6.26 4.11
C THR A 90 0.73 5.35 2.93
N VAL A 91 -0.18 5.23 1.97
CA VAL A 91 0.00 4.45 0.75
C VAL A 91 -0.11 5.35 -0.45
N ARG A 92 0.82 5.20 -1.39
CA ARG A 92 0.73 5.72 -2.76
C ARG A 92 0.93 4.58 -3.74
N SER A 93 0.32 4.66 -4.92
CA SER A 93 0.52 3.67 -5.96
C SER A 93 0.52 4.31 -7.35
N LEU A 94 1.37 3.77 -8.23
CA LEU A 94 1.49 4.17 -9.63
C LEU A 94 1.56 2.92 -10.50
N HIS A 95 1.10 3.02 -11.74
CA HIS A 95 1.33 1.99 -12.76
C HIS A 95 1.54 2.59 -14.14
N ASN A 96 2.21 1.86 -15.02
CA ASN A 96 2.43 2.26 -16.42
C ASN A 96 1.73 1.30 -17.41
N GLY A 97 0.87 0.40 -16.92
CA GLY A 97 0.20 -0.64 -17.70
C GLY A 97 0.97 -1.95 -17.84
N THR A 98 2.27 -1.97 -17.54
CA THR A 98 3.11 -3.19 -17.57
C THR A 98 3.72 -3.52 -16.21
N GLU A 99 3.90 -2.52 -15.35
CA GLU A 99 4.41 -2.60 -14.00
C GLU A 99 3.48 -1.84 -13.03
N LEU A 100 3.51 -2.25 -11.76
CA LEU A 100 2.79 -1.65 -10.66
C LEU A 100 3.77 -1.38 -9.52
N VAL A 101 3.68 -0.19 -8.92
CA VAL A 101 4.48 0.18 -7.75
C VAL A 101 3.61 0.68 -6.61
N PHE A 102 4.06 0.40 -5.39
CA PHE A 102 3.47 0.92 -4.16
C PHE A 102 4.55 1.57 -3.32
N LEU A 103 4.25 2.72 -2.73
CA LEU A 103 5.03 3.35 -1.68
C LEU A 103 4.23 3.29 -0.38
N LEU A 104 4.83 2.67 0.63
CA LEU A 104 4.34 2.62 2.01
C LEU A 104 5.18 3.54 2.88
N GLU A 105 4.53 4.36 3.70
CA GLU A 105 5.21 5.19 4.68
C GLU A 105 4.55 5.09 6.05
N TRP A 106 5.34 4.89 7.09
CA TRP A 106 4.88 4.89 8.48
C TRP A 106 5.95 5.46 9.41
N GLN A 107 5.52 5.93 10.57
CA GLN A 107 6.41 6.43 11.61
C GLN A 107 6.93 5.26 12.44
N ASP A 108 8.25 5.21 12.60
CA ASP A 108 8.95 4.26 13.45
C ASP A 108 10.24 4.92 13.98
N PRO A 109 10.29 5.31 15.26
CA PRO A 109 11.47 5.97 15.84
C PRO A 109 12.73 5.09 15.82
N THR A 110 12.59 3.79 15.63
CA THR A 110 13.69 2.83 15.59
C THR A 110 13.85 2.26 14.19
N LYS A 111 15.09 1.87 13.87
CA LYS A 111 15.44 1.16 12.64
C LYS A 111 15.87 -0.25 13.01
N ASN A 112 14.94 -1.21 12.98
CA ASN A 112 15.22 -2.59 13.34
C ASN A 112 15.47 -3.43 12.07
N ASP A 113 16.64 -3.26 11.47
CA ASP A 113 17.04 -3.84 10.18
C ASP A 113 18.09 -4.97 10.28
N ARG A 114 18.28 -5.51 11.48
CA ARG A 114 19.22 -6.60 11.76
C ARG A 114 18.62 -7.60 12.74
N LEU A 115 18.95 -8.87 12.52
CA LEU A 115 18.55 -9.96 13.39
C LEU A 115 19.74 -10.46 14.19
N THR A 116 19.60 -10.38 15.50
CA THR A 116 20.41 -11.09 16.48
C THR A 116 19.45 -11.80 17.44
N PRO A 117 19.92 -12.78 18.22
CA PRO A 117 19.07 -13.45 19.19
C PRO A 117 18.39 -12.42 20.12
N GLY A 118 17.05 -12.43 20.13
CA GLY A 118 16.24 -11.51 20.94
C GLY A 118 15.82 -10.21 20.26
N THR A 119 16.29 -9.92 19.04
CA THR A 119 15.80 -8.79 18.24
C THR A 119 14.75 -9.23 17.21
N PHE A 120 13.88 -8.29 16.85
CA PHE A 120 12.87 -8.47 15.81
C PHE A 120 13.09 -7.42 14.74
N ARG A 121 12.63 -7.72 13.53
CA ARG A 121 12.81 -6.85 12.37
C ARG A 121 11.58 -5.97 12.18
N ASP A 122 11.79 -4.81 11.58
CA ASP A 122 10.71 -4.06 10.96
C ASP A 122 10.26 -4.78 9.68
N GLY A 123 8.98 -4.67 9.38
CA GLY A 123 8.40 -5.31 8.20
C GLY A 123 7.11 -4.64 7.75
N ALA A 124 6.80 -4.82 6.48
CA ALA A 124 5.54 -4.36 5.90
C ALA A 124 5.08 -5.39 4.86
N ALA A 125 3.77 -5.59 4.74
CA ALA A 125 3.22 -6.52 3.77
C ALA A 125 1.97 -5.99 3.06
N LEU A 126 1.86 -6.39 1.81
CA LEU A 126 0.68 -6.25 0.96
C LEU A 126 0.08 -7.63 0.79
N ALA A 127 -1.24 -7.76 0.92
CA ALA A 127 -1.94 -9.01 0.69
C ALA A 127 -3.05 -8.81 -0.34
N PHE A 128 -3.18 -9.78 -1.25
CA PHE A 128 -4.16 -9.80 -2.33
C PHE A 128 -4.88 -11.14 -2.32
N PRO A 129 -6.22 -11.18 -2.40
CA PRO A 129 -6.94 -12.43 -2.57
C PRO A 129 -6.67 -13.01 -3.96
N LEU A 130 -6.53 -14.33 -4.02
CA LEU A 130 -6.52 -15.10 -5.25
C LEU A 130 -7.96 -15.55 -5.55
N GLY A 131 -8.46 -15.17 -6.73
CA GLY A 131 -9.85 -15.39 -7.13
C GLY A 131 -10.83 -14.33 -6.59
N ASP A 132 -12.12 -14.55 -6.85
CA ASP A 132 -13.18 -13.57 -6.60
C ASP A 132 -13.89 -13.76 -5.25
N ALA A 133 -13.63 -14.89 -4.58
CA ALA A 133 -14.36 -15.27 -3.38
C ALA A 133 -13.74 -14.60 -2.12
N PRO A 134 -14.57 -14.26 -1.12
CA PRO A 134 -14.10 -13.53 0.05
C PRO A 134 -13.10 -14.38 0.84
N ALA A 135 -11.84 -13.96 0.86
CA ALA A 135 -10.81 -14.54 1.71
C ALA A 135 -10.71 -13.77 3.03
N PHE A 136 -10.29 -14.43 4.11
CA PHE A 136 -9.98 -13.73 5.35
C PHE A 136 -8.64 -12.99 5.22
N PHE A 137 -8.60 -11.69 5.53
CA PHE A 137 -7.45 -10.83 5.19
C PHE A 137 -6.16 -11.12 5.96
N CYS A 138 -6.20 -11.67 7.18
CA CYS A 138 -4.98 -12.03 7.91
C CYS A 138 -4.45 -13.41 7.52
N MET A 139 -4.16 -13.65 6.23
CA MET A 139 -3.51 -14.86 5.67
C MET A 139 -4.43 -15.88 4.95
N GLY A 140 -5.67 -15.53 4.64
CA GLY A 140 -6.57 -16.37 3.86
C GLY A 140 -7.39 -17.33 4.72
N GLN A 141 -8.10 -18.24 4.06
CA GLN A 141 -8.83 -19.35 4.66
C GLN A 141 -8.83 -20.53 3.70
N LEU A 142 -9.35 -21.69 4.12
CA LEU A 142 -9.42 -22.88 3.27
C LEU A 142 -10.11 -22.54 1.94
N ASP A 143 -9.50 -22.99 0.84
CA ASP A 143 -9.91 -22.73 -0.56
C ASP A 143 -9.93 -21.26 -1.00
N HIS A 144 -9.44 -20.33 -0.16
CA HIS A 144 -9.39 -18.90 -0.45
C HIS A 144 -8.01 -18.36 -0.07
N TYR A 145 -7.09 -18.53 -1.01
CA TYR A 145 -5.68 -18.21 -0.82
C TYR A 145 -5.40 -16.72 -1.03
N LEU A 146 -4.34 -16.23 -0.39
CA LEU A 146 -3.80 -14.90 -0.59
C LEU A 146 -2.41 -15.00 -1.20
N ASN A 147 -2.11 -14.12 -2.15
CA ASN A 147 -0.75 -13.77 -2.49
C ASN A 147 -0.29 -12.59 -1.61
N ILE A 148 0.81 -12.78 -0.89
CA ILE A 148 1.30 -11.84 0.12
C ILE A 148 2.72 -11.44 -0.24
N TRP A 149 2.98 -10.14 -0.34
CA TRP A 149 4.31 -9.60 -0.56
C TRP A 149 4.80 -9.01 0.76
N HIS A 150 5.82 -9.60 1.35
CA HIS A 150 6.32 -9.24 2.67
C HIS A 150 7.73 -8.67 2.57
N TRP A 151 7.84 -7.34 2.67
CA TRP A 151 9.12 -6.66 2.81
C TRP A 151 9.69 -6.85 4.21
N LYS A 152 11.01 -7.14 4.27
CA LYS A 152 11.74 -7.38 5.51
C LYS A 152 12.98 -6.48 5.58
N ALA A 153 13.09 -5.69 6.65
CA ALA A 153 14.17 -4.72 6.82
C ALA A 153 15.57 -5.35 6.80
N ASP A 154 15.75 -6.54 7.38
CA ASP A 154 17.02 -7.27 7.36
C ASP A 154 17.38 -7.79 5.96
N TRP A 155 16.40 -8.19 5.14
CA TRP A 155 16.68 -8.62 3.76
C TRP A 155 17.09 -7.43 2.89
N GLN A 156 16.53 -6.24 3.13
CA GLN A 156 16.99 -4.99 2.52
C GLN A 156 18.47 -4.75 2.87
N THR A 157 18.82 -4.80 4.16
CA THR A 157 20.20 -4.62 4.63
C THR A 157 21.15 -5.66 4.05
N ASP A 158 20.76 -6.93 3.96
CA ASP A 158 21.58 -7.98 3.33
C ASP A 158 21.93 -7.63 1.87
N ILE A 159 20.96 -7.13 1.10
CA ILE A 159 21.16 -6.74 -0.31
C ILE A 159 22.11 -5.54 -0.41
N GLU A 160 21.89 -4.50 0.39
CA GLU A 160 22.71 -3.28 0.39
C GLU A 160 24.16 -3.58 0.79
N ARG A 161 24.35 -4.34 1.87
CA ARG A 161 25.69 -4.73 2.35
C ARG A 161 26.43 -5.58 1.32
N ARG A 162 25.71 -6.44 0.60
CA ARG A 162 26.29 -7.22 -0.50
C ARG A 162 26.75 -6.33 -1.64
N LYS A 163 25.90 -5.39 -2.10
CA LYS A 163 26.26 -4.43 -3.15
C LYS A 163 27.48 -3.60 -2.75
N ALA A 164 27.52 -3.12 -1.51
CA ALA A 164 28.66 -2.37 -0.96
C ALA A 164 29.94 -3.21 -0.91
N SER A 165 29.86 -4.46 -0.42
CA SER A 165 31.00 -5.38 -0.36
C SER A 165 31.53 -5.73 -1.76
N GLU A 166 30.65 -5.91 -2.75
CA GLU A 166 31.04 -6.17 -4.13
C GLU A 166 31.71 -4.95 -4.78
N ALA A 167 31.24 -3.73 -4.49
CA ALA A 167 31.87 -2.49 -4.94
C ALA A 167 33.25 -2.30 -4.30
N GLU A 168 33.36 -2.51 -2.99
CA GLU A 168 34.63 -2.47 -2.26
C GLU A 168 35.61 -3.53 -2.80
N ARG A 169 35.14 -4.75 -3.05
CA ARG A 169 35.96 -5.81 -3.65
C ARG A 169 36.48 -5.44 -5.03
N LYS A 170 35.65 -4.81 -5.87
CA LYS A 170 36.09 -4.32 -7.19
C LYS A 170 37.18 -3.26 -7.03
N ALA A 171 37.02 -2.32 -6.10
CA ALA A 171 38.02 -1.28 -5.82
C ALA A 171 39.34 -1.87 -5.29
N LYS A 172 39.28 -2.74 -4.27
CA LYS A 172 40.45 -3.29 -3.57
C LYS A 172 41.17 -4.43 -4.29
N SER A 173 40.52 -5.09 -5.26
CA SER A 173 41.21 -6.09 -6.10
C SER A 173 42.40 -5.51 -6.86
N ALA A 174 42.49 -4.18 -6.98
CA ALA A 174 43.65 -3.47 -7.51
C ALA A 174 44.84 -3.34 -6.52
N GLU A 175 44.63 -3.56 -5.22
CA GLU A 175 45.59 -3.17 -4.15
C GLU A 175 46.14 -4.35 -3.33
N GLY A 176 45.72 -5.59 -3.61
CA GLY A 176 46.33 -6.80 -3.03
C GLY A 176 46.03 -7.06 -1.54
N GLU A 177 44.95 -6.50 -1.00
CA GLU A 177 44.61 -6.57 0.43
C GLU A 177 44.06 -7.95 0.91
N VAL A 178 44.24 -8.24 2.21
CA VAL A 178 43.79 -9.49 2.86
C VAL A 178 42.26 -9.58 2.90
N ARG A 179 41.71 -10.74 2.51
CA ARG A 179 40.27 -10.96 2.36
C ARG A 179 39.56 -11.12 3.70
N ARG A 180 38.55 -10.29 3.98
CA ARG A 180 37.57 -10.54 5.05
C ARG A 180 36.52 -11.55 4.57
N PHE A 181 36.39 -12.68 5.26
CA PHE A 181 35.35 -13.67 5.00
C PHE A 181 34.08 -13.29 5.76
N GLU A 182 33.27 -12.43 5.18
CA GLU A 182 31.93 -12.16 5.67
C GLU A 182 30.88 -12.89 4.82
N VAL A 183 30.00 -13.66 5.45
CA VAL A 183 28.94 -14.39 4.76
C VAL A 183 27.64 -13.59 4.83
N ILE A 184 27.34 -12.86 3.75
CA ILE A 184 26.08 -12.14 3.59
C ILE A 184 25.09 -13.02 2.80
N PRO A 185 23.88 -13.30 3.34
CA PRO A 185 22.87 -14.08 2.63
C PRO A 185 22.60 -13.59 1.21
N ARG A 186 22.34 -14.51 0.27
CA ARG A 186 21.93 -14.16 -1.09
C ARG A 186 20.42 -13.99 -1.11
N ARG A 187 19.96 -12.76 -1.36
CA ARG A 187 18.54 -12.44 -1.53
C ARG A 187 18.34 -11.84 -2.92
N ALA A 188 17.37 -12.37 -3.66
CA ALA A 188 17.00 -11.82 -4.97
C ALA A 188 16.16 -10.54 -4.86
N SER A 189 15.50 -10.35 -3.71
CA SER A 189 14.68 -9.19 -3.37
C SER A 189 14.61 -9.02 -1.85
N SER A 190 14.34 -7.80 -1.38
CA SER A 190 14.01 -7.53 0.03
C SER A 190 12.56 -7.88 0.37
N VAL A 191 11.78 -8.28 -0.63
CA VAL A 191 10.40 -8.75 -0.50
C VAL A 191 10.36 -10.26 -0.67
N GLU A 192 9.77 -10.94 0.30
CA GLU A 192 9.40 -12.34 0.19
C GLU A 192 8.01 -12.47 -0.43
N ASP A 193 7.91 -13.31 -1.45
CA ASP A 193 6.64 -13.65 -2.10
C ASP A 193 6.04 -14.92 -1.46
N LEU A 194 4.85 -14.79 -0.88
CA LEU A 194 4.22 -15.77 -0.01
C LEU A 194 2.83 -16.14 -0.52
N LEU A 195 2.40 -17.34 -0.15
CA LEU A 195 1.01 -17.80 -0.21
C LEU A 195 0.47 -18.01 1.20
N GLY A 196 -0.80 -17.66 1.43
CA GLY A 196 -1.52 -17.96 2.67
C GLY A 196 -2.88 -18.55 2.38
N GLY A 197 -3.23 -19.68 3.01
CA GLY A 197 -4.55 -20.32 2.94
C GLY A 197 -5.20 -20.44 4.32
N GLY A 198 -4.82 -19.58 5.25
CA GLY A 198 -5.21 -19.65 6.66
C GLY A 198 -4.09 -19.24 7.61
N PHE A 199 -4.45 -19.16 8.89
CA PHE A 199 -3.48 -18.98 9.95
C PHE A 199 -2.48 -20.13 9.97
N SER A 200 -1.20 -19.80 10.15
CA SER A 200 -0.09 -20.76 10.23
C SER A 200 0.22 -21.53 8.94
N THR A 201 -0.39 -21.18 7.80
CA THR A 201 -0.13 -21.84 6.51
C THR A 201 0.76 -21.01 5.57
N LEU A 202 1.39 -19.94 6.07
CA LEU A 202 2.24 -19.08 5.24
C LEU A 202 3.36 -19.91 4.62
N THR A 203 3.44 -19.87 3.29
CA THR A 203 4.38 -20.66 2.51
C THR A 203 5.12 -19.79 1.53
N SER A 204 6.45 -19.81 1.57
CA SER A 204 7.28 -19.09 0.58
C SER A 204 7.14 -19.73 -0.79
N LYS A 205 6.87 -18.92 -1.81
CA LYS A 205 6.82 -19.38 -3.20
C LYS A 205 8.20 -19.80 -3.68
N ARG A 206 8.26 -20.78 -4.58
CA ARG A 206 9.53 -21.26 -5.16
C ARG A 206 10.18 -20.20 -6.08
N GLY A 207 9.37 -19.46 -6.85
CA GLY A 207 9.82 -18.35 -7.68
C GLY A 207 9.89 -17.03 -6.89
N GLN A 208 11.02 -16.78 -6.21
CA GLN A 208 11.27 -15.52 -5.51
C GLN A 208 11.90 -14.47 -6.44
N GLY A 209 11.76 -13.19 -6.09
CA GLY A 209 12.45 -12.08 -6.77
C GLY A 209 11.69 -11.42 -7.91
N THR A 210 10.46 -11.87 -8.25
CA THR A 210 9.59 -11.12 -9.18
C THR A 210 9.16 -9.78 -8.59
N ILE A 211 8.82 -9.77 -7.29
CA ILE A 211 8.52 -8.56 -6.55
C ILE A 211 9.83 -8.01 -6.01
N GLN A 212 10.19 -6.80 -6.42
CA GLN A 212 11.37 -6.08 -5.96
C GLN A 212 10.99 -5.10 -4.87
N GLY A 213 11.87 -4.95 -3.87
CA GLY A 213 11.70 -3.98 -2.80
C GLY A 213 12.87 -3.01 -2.71
N ASN A 214 12.58 -1.76 -2.35
CA ASN A 214 13.57 -0.79 -1.95
C ASN A 214 13.05 -0.01 -0.75
N ALA A 215 13.91 0.34 0.19
CA ALA A 215 13.47 1.03 1.38
C ALA A 215 14.47 2.04 1.89
N LEU A 216 13.96 3.07 2.55
CA LEU A 216 14.74 4.07 3.24
C LEU A 216 14.13 4.31 4.62
N TRP A 217 14.98 4.34 5.64
CA TRP A 217 14.62 4.85 6.95
C TRP A 217 15.36 6.17 7.19
N GLU A 218 14.62 7.23 7.49
CA GLU A 218 15.16 8.56 7.76
C GLU A 218 14.26 9.30 8.73
N GLN A 219 14.84 9.97 9.74
CA GLN A 219 14.11 10.80 10.71
C GLN A 219 12.91 10.08 11.37
N GLY A 220 13.06 8.82 11.76
CA GLY A 220 12.00 8.07 12.43
C GLY A 220 10.83 7.68 11.51
N ARG A 221 11.07 7.58 10.21
CA ARG A 221 10.08 7.18 9.21
C ARG A 221 10.66 6.16 8.24
N TRP A 222 9.93 5.09 8.03
CA TRP A 222 10.17 4.16 6.94
C TRP A 222 9.45 4.62 5.67
N ARG A 223 10.12 4.47 4.53
CA ARG A 223 9.55 4.54 3.19
C ARG A 223 9.93 3.27 2.45
N VAL A 224 8.94 2.47 2.06
CA VAL A 224 9.16 1.17 1.42
C VAL A 224 8.44 1.13 0.08
N VAL A 225 9.19 0.87 -0.97
CA VAL A 225 8.70 0.69 -2.33
C VAL A 225 8.61 -0.79 -2.64
N PHE A 226 7.44 -1.21 -3.15
CA PHE A 226 7.24 -2.50 -3.79
C PHE A 226 7.08 -2.26 -5.28
N LYS A 227 7.79 -3.03 -6.12
CA LYS A 227 7.70 -2.96 -7.58
C LYS A 227 7.52 -4.36 -8.15
N ARG A 228 6.51 -4.55 -9.00
CA ARG A 228 6.22 -5.84 -9.64
C ARG A 228 5.71 -5.63 -11.07
N PRO A 229 6.12 -6.44 -12.05
CA PRO A 229 5.42 -6.57 -13.32
C PRO A 229 3.94 -6.95 -13.13
N MET A 230 3.06 -6.47 -14.00
CA MET A 230 1.65 -6.87 -14.01
C MET A 230 1.47 -8.26 -14.61
N GLU A 231 2.25 -8.58 -15.65
CA GLU A 231 2.30 -9.91 -16.25
C GLU A 231 2.84 -10.93 -15.23
N THR A 232 2.19 -12.08 -15.17
CA THR A 232 2.62 -13.20 -14.33
C THR A 232 2.78 -14.46 -15.16
N ARG A 233 3.76 -15.28 -14.76
CA ARG A 233 3.98 -16.63 -15.29
C ARG A 233 3.33 -17.72 -14.43
N ASP A 234 2.68 -17.33 -13.32
CA ASP A 234 2.10 -18.22 -12.32
C ASP A 234 0.71 -17.70 -11.88
N PRO A 235 -0.26 -17.59 -12.80
CA PRO A 235 -1.55 -16.93 -12.55
C PRO A 235 -2.39 -17.60 -11.46
N ASP A 236 -2.12 -18.86 -11.13
CA ASP A 236 -2.82 -19.59 -10.08
C ASP A 236 -2.38 -19.15 -8.66
N ASN A 237 -1.16 -18.59 -8.54
CA ASN A 237 -0.55 -18.21 -7.26
C ASN A 237 -0.24 -16.70 -7.16
N ASP A 238 -0.51 -15.94 -8.22
CA ASP A 238 -0.22 -14.52 -8.32
C ASP A 238 -1.48 -13.67 -8.38
N ALA A 239 -1.43 -12.56 -7.65
CA ALA A 239 -2.42 -11.51 -7.85
C ALA A 239 -2.36 -11.00 -9.30
N THR A 240 -3.53 -10.93 -9.93
CA THR A 240 -3.68 -10.43 -11.29
C THR A 240 -4.09 -8.96 -11.26
N PHE A 241 -3.34 -8.12 -11.98
CA PHE A 241 -3.63 -6.68 -12.09
C PHE A 241 -3.89 -6.32 -13.54
N GLY A 242 -4.69 -5.28 -13.76
CA GLY A 242 -4.91 -4.75 -15.09
C GLY A 242 -5.45 -3.31 -15.04
N PRO A 243 -5.14 -2.48 -16.04
CA PRO A 243 -5.67 -1.12 -16.11
C PRO A 243 -7.20 -1.09 -16.09
N GLY A 244 -7.78 -0.18 -15.33
CA GLY A 244 -9.23 -0.05 -15.16
C GLY A 244 -9.87 -1.11 -14.26
N ARG A 245 -9.09 -2.07 -13.71
CA ARG A 245 -9.63 -3.08 -12.78
C ARG A 245 -9.64 -2.55 -11.35
N MET A 246 -10.63 -3.00 -10.59
CA MET A 246 -10.63 -2.92 -9.14
C MET A 246 -10.14 -4.24 -8.56
N GLN A 247 -9.21 -4.16 -7.62
CA GLN A 247 -8.64 -5.29 -6.89
C GLN A 247 -8.81 -5.05 -5.40
N THR A 248 -8.90 -6.11 -4.61
CA THR A 248 -8.90 -5.98 -3.15
C THR A 248 -7.47 -6.10 -2.61
N ILE A 249 -7.10 -5.26 -1.64
CA ILE A 249 -5.79 -5.24 -1.00
C ILE A 249 -5.91 -5.06 0.52
N ALA A 250 -5.05 -5.70 1.29
CA ALA A 250 -4.90 -5.49 2.73
C ALA A 250 -3.43 -5.23 3.07
N PHE A 251 -3.19 -4.63 4.24
CA PHE A 251 -1.86 -4.21 4.67
C PHE A 251 -1.54 -4.75 6.05
N ALA A 252 -0.26 -4.98 6.29
CA ALA A 252 0.26 -5.24 7.61
C ALA A 252 1.61 -4.56 7.82
N VAL A 253 1.88 -4.14 9.05
CA VAL A 253 3.16 -3.53 9.45
C VAL A 253 3.58 -4.11 10.80
N TRP A 254 4.89 -4.32 10.96
CA TRP A 254 5.51 -4.86 12.17
C TRP A 254 6.58 -3.89 12.64
N ASN A 255 6.52 -3.51 13.92
CA ASN A 255 7.58 -2.79 14.63
C ASN A 255 8.49 -3.76 15.39
N GLY A 256 9.76 -3.82 14.99
CA GLY A 256 10.76 -4.72 15.57
C GLY A 256 11.10 -4.38 17.03
N GLU A 257 11.15 -3.11 17.39
CA GLU A 257 11.42 -2.66 18.77
C GLU A 257 10.33 -3.14 19.74
N ASN A 258 9.08 -3.13 19.30
CA ASN A 258 7.94 -3.64 20.07
C ASN A 258 7.77 -5.17 19.97
N LYS A 259 8.76 -5.87 19.40
CA LYS A 259 8.80 -7.34 19.26
C LYS A 259 7.66 -7.90 18.42
N GLU A 260 7.06 -7.08 17.56
CA GLU A 260 5.98 -7.48 16.68
C GLU A 260 6.51 -8.47 15.63
N ARG A 261 5.81 -9.59 15.46
CA ARG A 261 6.18 -10.66 14.53
C ARG A 261 4.99 -11.58 14.25
N ASN A 262 5.02 -12.26 13.11
CA ASN A 262 3.98 -13.22 12.73
C ASN A 262 2.59 -12.58 12.81
N GLY A 263 1.67 -13.12 13.62
CA GLY A 263 0.33 -12.56 13.84
C GLY A 263 0.28 -11.30 14.69
N GLN A 264 1.32 -10.98 15.48
CA GLN A 264 1.39 -9.76 16.27
C GLN A 264 1.85 -8.62 15.36
N LYS A 265 0.88 -7.86 14.84
CA LYS A 265 1.12 -6.81 13.84
C LYS A 265 0.00 -5.79 13.81
N ALA A 266 0.30 -4.62 13.28
CA ALA A 266 -0.69 -3.64 12.87
C ALA A 266 -1.27 -4.05 11.51
N ILE A 267 -2.59 -3.95 11.32
CA ILE A 267 -3.29 -4.36 10.10
C ILE A 267 -4.25 -3.28 9.59
N ALA A 268 -4.36 -3.17 8.26
CA ALA A 268 -5.52 -2.58 7.61
C ALA A 268 -6.34 -3.72 6.98
N PRO A 269 -7.68 -3.72 7.12
CA PRO A 269 -8.54 -4.74 6.54
C PRO A 269 -8.59 -4.61 5.01
N TRP A 270 -9.50 -5.34 4.37
CA TRP A 270 -9.73 -5.22 2.93
C TRP A 270 -10.14 -3.82 2.52
N LEU A 271 -9.36 -3.27 1.58
CA LEU A 271 -9.58 -2.00 0.92
C LEU A 271 -9.66 -2.23 -0.58
N GLN A 272 -10.31 -1.32 -1.29
CA GLN A 272 -10.38 -1.35 -2.74
C GLN A 272 -9.15 -0.64 -3.33
N LEU A 273 -8.47 -1.31 -4.25
CA LEU A 273 -7.39 -0.78 -5.08
C LEU A 273 -7.94 -0.58 -6.50
N MET A 274 -8.02 0.67 -6.95
CA MET A 274 -8.43 1.03 -8.30
C MET A 274 -7.19 1.33 -9.14
N LEU A 275 -7.01 0.58 -10.23
CA LEU A 275 -5.97 0.88 -11.23
C LEU A 275 -6.57 1.77 -12.29
N ASP A 276 -5.99 2.95 -12.52
CA ASP A 276 -6.47 3.86 -13.56
C ASP A 276 -6.44 3.18 -14.94
N PRO A 277 -7.42 3.45 -15.83
CA PRO A 277 -7.33 3.01 -17.21
C PRO A 277 -6.18 3.72 -17.91
N ILE A 278 -5.55 3.05 -18.88
CA ILE A 278 -4.57 3.69 -19.77
C ILE A 278 -5.32 4.66 -20.70
N PRO A 279 -4.98 5.97 -20.72
CA PRO A 279 -5.59 6.92 -21.63
C PRO A 279 -5.46 6.47 -23.10
N PRO A 280 -6.48 6.68 -23.95
CA PRO A 280 -6.45 6.24 -25.36
C PRO A 280 -5.23 6.75 -26.15
N GLU A 281 -4.78 7.96 -25.84
CA GLU A 281 -3.63 8.62 -26.49
C GLU A 281 -2.30 7.90 -26.21
N ALA A 282 -2.19 7.22 -25.07
CA ALA A 282 -0.99 6.49 -24.67
C ALA A 282 -0.90 5.06 -25.24
N LYS A 283 -1.94 4.59 -25.95
CA LYS A 283 -1.96 3.23 -26.55
C LYS A 283 -1.38 3.17 -27.97
N GLN A 284 -0.98 4.32 -28.55
CA GLN A 284 -0.55 4.44 -29.95
C GLN A 284 0.97 4.65 -30.14
N GLY A 285 1.75 4.69 -29.06
CA GLY A 285 3.21 4.78 -29.09
C GLY A 285 3.86 3.52 -28.54
#